data_AF-A0A2A2KCZ2-F1
#
_entry.id   AF-A0A2A2KCZ2-F1
#
_cell.length_a   1.000
_cell.length_b   1.000
_cell.length_c   1.000
_cell.angle_alpha   90.00
_cell.angle_beta   90.00
_cell.angle_gamma   90.00
#
_symmetry.space_group_name_H-M   'P 1'
#
loop_
_entity.id
_entity.type
_entity.pdbx_description
1 polymer ?
#
loop_
_entity_poly.entity_id
_entity_poly.type
_entity_poly.pdbx_seq_one_letter_code
_entity_poly.pdbx_strand_id
1 'polypeptide(L)'
;MAMDSARHLDGGKSAVALHACGDLHVRLLQLASEQGCRQIARQQRDVDEYLPTPSLPVSWLAKPFEHYCRDLAELKQLTINGQPDWVALEAAGQQRLAEVRNLEQVRNLFRRPLEMWLVLDRALFLQEQGYSVRLGVFCDYPLTPRNLLLLGERDATPQRG
;
A
#
# COMPACT_ATOMS: atom_id res chain seq x y z
N MET A 1 -17.84 6.78 -8.98
CA MET A 1 -17.89 7.44 -10.30
C MET A 1 -16.49 7.86 -10.69
N ALA A 2 -15.87 7.20 -11.67
CA ALA A 2 -14.53 7.53 -12.21
C ALA A 2 -14.62 8.24 -13.58
N MET A 3 -15.82 8.62 -14.01
CA MET A 3 -16.08 9.13 -15.37
C MET A 3 -15.87 10.65 -15.53
N ASP A 4 -15.81 11.45 -14.46
CA ASP A 4 -15.59 12.91 -14.58
C ASP A 4 -14.11 13.30 -14.71
N SER A 5 -13.18 12.42 -14.33
CA SER A 5 -11.74 12.69 -14.39
C SER A 5 -11.24 12.92 -15.82
N ALA A 6 -11.87 12.28 -16.80
CA ALA A 6 -11.51 12.37 -18.22
C ALA A 6 -11.81 13.76 -18.82
N ARG A 7 -12.79 14.50 -18.29
CA ARG A 7 -13.16 15.84 -18.76
C ARG A 7 -12.13 16.92 -18.42
N HIS A 8 -11.16 16.60 -17.56
CA HIS A 8 -10.13 17.53 -17.11
C HIS A 8 -8.77 17.31 -17.77
N LEU A 9 -8.68 16.41 -18.76
CA LEU A 9 -7.46 16.07 -19.50
C LEU A 9 -7.59 16.58 -20.94
N ASP A 10 -7.18 17.82 -21.19
CA ASP A 10 -7.00 18.38 -22.53
C ASP A 10 -5.49 18.58 -22.81
N GLY A 11 -5.09 18.84 -24.05
CA GLY A 11 -3.69 18.80 -24.51
C GLY A 11 -2.68 19.71 -23.78
N GLY A 12 -3.16 20.65 -22.95
CA GLY A 12 -2.33 21.50 -22.08
C GLY A 12 -2.27 21.10 -20.60
N LYS A 13 -2.82 19.95 -20.20
CA LYS A 13 -3.04 19.58 -18.79
C LYS A 13 -2.25 18.32 -18.42
N SER A 14 -1.28 18.47 -17.51
CA SER A 14 -0.56 17.33 -16.91
C SER A 14 -1.25 16.92 -15.61
N ALA A 15 -1.95 15.79 -15.63
CA ALA A 15 -2.49 15.18 -14.41
C ALA A 15 -1.56 14.08 -13.92
N VAL A 16 -1.18 14.15 -12.65
CA VAL A 16 -0.43 13.09 -11.97
C VAL A 16 -1.35 12.47 -10.93
N ALA A 17 -1.78 11.23 -11.16
CA ALA A 17 -2.53 10.43 -10.18
C ALA A 17 -1.56 9.47 -9.47
N LEU A 18 -1.39 9.65 -8.16
CA LEU A 18 -0.58 8.75 -7.32
C LEU A 18 -1.43 7.51 -6.94
N HIS A 19 -1.28 6.43 -7.71
CA HIS A 19 -1.95 5.14 -7.46
C HIS A 19 -1.38 4.43 -6.21
N ALA A 20 -2.25 3.88 -5.34
CA ALA A 20 -2.13 2.52 -4.75
C ALA A 20 -3.02 2.30 -3.49
N CYS A 21 -4.31 1.97 -3.66
CA CYS A 21 -5.16 1.56 -2.52
C CYS A 21 -5.73 0.15 -2.58
N GLY A 22 -5.69 -0.54 -3.72
CA GLY A 22 -5.85 -2.00 -3.75
C GLY A 22 -4.71 -2.73 -3.03
N ASP A 23 -3.50 -2.16 -3.09
CA ASP A 23 -2.30 -2.74 -2.48
C ASP A 23 -2.36 -2.81 -0.96
N LEU A 24 -3.15 -1.94 -0.30
CA LEU A 24 -3.20 -1.94 1.16
C LEU A 24 -3.88 -3.20 1.69
N HIS A 25 -4.99 -3.63 1.08
CA HIS A 25 -5.68 -4.85 1.47
C HIS A 25 -4.81 -6.09 1.22
N VAL A 26 -4.21 -6.17 0.03
CA VAL A 26 -3.26 -7.23 -0.36
C VAL A 26 -2.06 -7.24 0.61
N ARG A 27 -1.53 -6.07 0.96
CA ARG A 27 -0.42 -5.92 1.90
C ARG A 27 -0.79 -6.38 3.31
N LEU A 28 -2.00 -6.07 3.78
CA LEU A 28 -2.47 -6.50 5.10
C LEU A 28 -2.61 -8.01 5.19
N LEU A 29 -3.11 -8.65 4.12
CA LEU A 29 -3.21 -10.11 4.04
C LEU A 29 -1.82 -10.76 3.94
N GLN A 30 -0.90 -10.19 3.14
CA GLN A 30 0.49 -10.65 3.08
C GLN A 30 1.19 -10.54 4.43
N LEU A 31 1.05 -9.41 5.14
CA LEU A 31 1.64 -9.20 6.46
C LEU A 31 1.11 -10.19 7.50
N ALA A 32 -0.20 -10.47 7.50
CA ALA A 32 -0.81 -11.45 8.39
C ALA A 32 -0.16 -12.83 8.21
N SER A 33 -0.02 -13.22 6.94
CA SER A 33 0.46 -14.53 6.57
C SER A 33 1.98 -14.68 6.75
N GLU A 34 2.76 -13.62 6.47
CA GLU A 34 4.19 -13.53 6.81
C GLU A 34 4.44 -13.69 8.31
N GLN A 35 3.59 -13.10 9.16
CA GLN A 35 3.75 -13.20 10.62
C GLN A 35 3.50 -14.63 11.13
N GLY A 36 2.46 -15.31 10.63
CA GLY A 36 2.23 -16.73 10.94
C GLY A 36 3.39 -17.61 10.50
N CYS A 37 3.95 -17.34 9.32
CA CYS A 37 5.13 -18.08 8.83
C CYS A 37 6.40 -17.79 9.62
N ARG A 38 6.56 -16.57 10.13
CA ARG A 38 7.66 -16.21 11.03
C ARG A 38 7.59 -16.98 12.35
N GLN A 39 6.39 -17.18 12.89
CA GLN A 39 6.19 -17.98 14.10
C GLN A 39 6.58 -19.44 13.86
N ILE A 40 6.17 -20.03 12.73
CA ILE A 40 6.59 -21.37 12.32
C ILE A 40 8.11 -21.44 12.17
N ALA A 41 8.71 -20.49 11.46
CA ALA A 41 10.15 -20.46 11.23
C ALA A 41 10.94 -20.38 12.54
N ARG A 42 10.50 -19.55 13.50
CA ARG A 42 11.11 -19.47 14.84
C ARG A 42 11.00 -20.79 15.60
N GLN A 43 9.82 -21.40 15.62
CA GLN A 43 9.60 -22.70 16.28
C GLN A 43 10.43 -23.83 15.66
N GLN A 44 10.65 -23.80 14.34
CA GLN A 44 11.34 -24.87 13.61
C GLN A 44 12.86 -24.67 13.55
N ARG A 45 13.35 -23.42 13.58
CA ARG A 45 14.78 -23.11 13.52
C ARG A 45 15.42 -22.84 14.87
N ASP A 46 14.64 -22.59 15.91
CA ASP A 46 15.12 -22.13 17.23
C ASP A 46 16.00 -20.86 17.15
N VAL A 47 15.77 -20.03 16.13
CA VAL A 47 16.50 -18.76 15.91
C VAL A 47 15.48 -17.63 15.73
N ASP A 48 15.66 -16.55 16.49
CA ASP A 48 14.88 -15.31 16.35
C ASP A 48 15.54 -14.30 15.39
N GLU A 49 15.79 -14.74 14.15
CA GLU A 49 16.30 -13.88 13.09
C GLU A 49 15.18 -13.51 12.11
N TYR A 50 15.17 -12.26 11.63
CA TYR A 50 14.18 -11.83 10.65
C TYR A 50 14.44 -12.48 9.30
N LEU A 51 13.47 -13.25 8.81
CA LEU A 51 13.50 -13.82 7.47
C LEU A 51 12.68 -12.95 6.50
N PRO A 52 13.32 -12.17 5.60
CA PRO A 52 12.61 -11.28 4.69
C PRO A 52 11.84 -12.09 3.64
N THR A 53 10.55 -11.81 3.40
CA THR A 53 9.72 -12.52 2.40
C THR A 53 9.69 -11.75 1.07
N PRO A 54 9.92 -12.38 -0.11
CA PRO A 54 9.76 -11.71 -1.40
C PRO A 54 8.29 -11.37 -1.64
N SER A 55 8.02 -10.50 -2.61
CA SER A 55 6.65 -10.24 -3.06
C SER A 55 5.98 -11.54 -3.52
N LEU A 56 4.89 -11.92 -2.85
CA LEU A 56 4.14 -13.13 -3.17
C LEU A 56 2.98 -12.83 -4.12
N PRO A 57 2.63 -13.76 -5.02
CA PRO A 57 1.46 -13.62 -5.88
C PRO A 57 0.18 -13.39 -5.07
N VAL A 58 -0.67 -12.46 -5.49
CA VAL A 58 -1.95 -12.15 -4.81
C VAL A 58 -2.86 -13.38 -4.74
N SER A 59 -2.78 -14.28 -5.71
CA SER A 59 -3.53 -15.55 -5.73
C SER A 59 -3.24 -16.45 -4.53
N TRP A 60 -2.09 -16.30 -3.87
CA TRP A 60 -1.77 -17.07 -2.66
C TRP A 60 -2.66 -16.68 -1.48
N LEU A 61 -3.25 -15.48 -1.49
CA LEU A 61 -4.15 -15.01 -0.42
C LEU A 61 -5.48 -15.76 -0.38
N ALA A 62 -5.84 -16.45 -1.46
CA ALA A 62 -7.04 -17.30 -1.51
C ALA A 62 -6.78 -18.71 -0.97
N LYS A 63 -5.52 -19.07 -0.66
CA LYS A 63 -5.17 -20.40 -0.17
C LYS A 63 -5.53 -20.54 1.31
N PRO A 64 -5.88 -21.74 1.79
CA PRO A 64 -5.91 -22.04 3.22
C PRO A 64 -4.57 -21.72 3.87
N PHE A 65 -4.60 -21.23 5.12
CA PHE A 65 -3.41 -20.79 5.86
C PHE A 65 -2.28 -21.84 5.86
N GLU A 66 -2.60 -23.11 6.12
CA GLU A 66 -1.62 -24.20 6.07
C GLU A 66 -0.92 -24.30 4.71
N HIS A 67 -1.68 -24.29 3.61
CA HIS A 67 -1.12 -24.43 2.27
C HIS A 67 -0.23 -23.23 1.93
N TYR A 68 -0.66 -22.02 2.31
CA TYR A 68 0.18 -20.84 2.19
C TYR A 68 1.51 -21.01 2.96
N CYS A 69 1.46 -21.46 4.21
CA CYS A 69 2.65 -21.62 5.04
C CYS A 69 3.62 -22.65 4.47
N ARG A 70 3.10 -23.76 3.90
CA ARG A 70 3.90 -24.79 3.26
C ARG A 70 4.59 -24.26 2.00
N ASP A 71 3.85 -23.60 1.12
CA ASP A 71 4.42 -23.03 -0.11
C ASP A 71 5.46 -21.93 0.21
N LEU A 72 5.21 -21.12 1.24
CA LEU A 72 6.18 -20.12 1.68
C LEU A 72 7.41 -20.77 2.31
N ALA A 73 7.25 -21.84 3.08
CA ALA A 73 8.37 -22.59 3.63
C ALA A 73 9.24 -23.20 2.52
N GLU A 74 8.63 -23.78 1.49
CA GLU A 74 9.34 -24.27 0.31
C GLU A 74 10.13 -23.15 -0.39
N LEU A 75 9.48 -22.01 -0.65
CA LEU A 75 10.13 -20.83 -1.23
C LEU A 75 11.32 -20.33 -0.39
N LYS A 76 11.25 -20.54 0.93
CA LYS A 76 12.26 -20.14 1.91
C LYS A 76 13.26 -21.23 2.28
N GLN A 77 13.17 -22.40 1.64
CA GLN A 77 14.01 -23.56 1.96
C GLN A 77 13.95 -23.87 3.47
N LEU A 78 12.75 -23.80 4.03
CA LEU A 78 12.40 -24.12 5.40
C LEU A 78 11.83 -25.53 5.45
N THR A 79 12.37 -26.37 6.33
CA THR A 79 11.75 -27.65 6.66
C THR A 79 10.70 -27.43 7.75
N ILE A 80 9.47 -27.84 7.49
CA ILE A 80 8.41 -27.91 8.51
C ILE A 80 8.41 -29.35 9.04
N ASN A 81 8.89 -29.55 10.25
CA ASN A 81 8.87 -30.87 10.89
C ASN A 81 7.53 -31.12 11.59
N GLY A 82 7.00 -32.33 11.43
CA GLY A 82 5.75 -32.77 12.07
C GLY A 82 4.49 -32.11 11.51
N GLN A 83 3.43 -32.11 12.33
CA GLN A 83 2.20 -31.35 12.08
C GLN A 83 2.13 -30.23 13.12
N PRO A 84 2.55 -29.01 12.78
CA PRO A 84 2.33 -27.84 13.62
C PRO A 84 0.84 -27.65 13.91
N ASP A 85 0.52 -27.09 15.07
CA ASP A 85 -0.84 -26.65 15.36
C ASP A 85 -1.18 -25.42 14.51
N TRP A 86 -1.69 -25.66 13.31
CA TRP A 86 -2.03 -24.64 12.34
C TRP A 86 -3.05 -23.63 12.85
N VAL A 87 -3.99 -24.07 13.69
CA VAL A 87 -5.04 -23.22 14.25
C VAL A 87 -4.45 -22.26 15.28
N ALA A 88 -3.62 -22.76 16.19
CA ALA A 88 -2.93 -21.92 17.17
C ALA A 88 -1.97 -20.92 16.50
N LEU A 89 -1.27 -21.35 15.44
CA LEU A 89 -0.37 -20.50 14.67
C LEU A 89 -1.11 -19.41 13.88
N GLU A 90 -2.25 -19.75 13.29
CA GLU A 90 -3.08 -18.76 12.60
C GLU A 90 -3.62 -17.71 13.60
N ALA A 91 -4.12 -18.15 14.75
CA ALA A 91 -4.61 -17.26 15.80
C ALA A 91 -3.50 -16.34 16.33
N ALA A 92 -2.30 -16.88 16.57
CA ALA A 92 -1.15 -16.11 17.01
C ALA A 92 -0.68 -15.11 15.92
N GLY A 93 -0.75 -15.46 14.64
CA GLY A 93 -0.49 -14.56 13.52
C GLY A 93 -1.51 -13.42 13.45
N GLN A 94 -2.80 -13.71 13.64
CA GLN A 94 -3.87 -12.70 13.68
C GLN A 94 -3.72 -11.73 14.86
N GLN A 95 -3.36 -12.23 16.05
CA GLN A 95 -3.10 -11.39 17.22
C GLN A 95 -1.93 -10.43 16.97
N ARG A 96 -0.82 -10.94 16.42
CA ARG A 96 0.34 -10.10 16.10
C ARG A 96 0.03 -9.07 15.02
N LEU A 97 -0.83 -9.41 14.05
CA LEU A 97 -1.29 -8.47 13.04
C LEU A 97 -2.09 -7.32 13.67
N ALA A 98 -2.94 -7.62 14.65
CA ALA A 98 -3.69 -6.60 15.38
C ALA A 98 -2.75 -5.63 16.11
N GLU A 99 -1.70 -6.13 16.77
CA GLU A 99 -0.67 -5.30 17.40
C GLU A 99 0.05 -4.40 16.39
N VAL A 100 0.44 -4.95 15.23
CA VAL A 100 1.07 -4.16 14.15
C VAL A 100 0.11 -3.12 13.58
N ARG A 101 -1.17 -3.46 13.39
CA ARG A 101 -2.19 -2.50 12.95
C ARG A 101 -2.37 -1.35 13.92
N ASN A 102 -2.35 -1.62 15.23
CA ASN A 102 -2.41 -0.58 16.26
C ASN A 102 -1.20 0.36 16.17
N LEU A 103 0.00 -0.17 15.91
CA LEU A 103 1.20 0.64 15.66
C LEU A 103 1.10 1.45 14.36
N GLU A 104 0.53 0.87 13.30
CA GLU A 104 0.27 1.58 12.05
C GLU A 104 -0.79 2.67 12.18
N GLN A 105 -1.67 2.61 13.19
CA GLN A 105 -2.72 3.60 13.40
C GLN A 105 -2.15 5.00 13.60
N VAL A 106 -1.05 5.13 14.34
CA VAL A 106 -0.33 6.40 14.50
C VAL A 106 0.19 6.90 13.15
N ARG A 107 0.80 6.01 12.36
CA ARG A 107 1.27 6.35 11.00
C ARG A 107 0.11 6.76 10.08
N ASN A 108 -1.04 6.10 10.20
CA ASN A 108 -2.22 6.38 9.40
C ASN A 108 -2.89 7.70 9.78
N LEU A 109 -2.82 8.10 11.06
CA LEU A 109 -3.30 9.39 11.54
C LEU A 109 -2.60 10.56 10.83
N PHE A 110 -1.28 10.48 10.67
CA PHE A 110 -0.49 11.55 10.05
C PHE A 110 -0.41 11.47 8.52
N ARG A 111 -0.86 10.36 7.92
CA ARG A 111 -0.76 10.16 6.47
C ARG A 111 -1.48 11.27 5.69
N ARG A 112 -2.74 11.56 6.01
CA ARG A 112 -3.53 12.56 5.29
C ARG A 112 -3.05 14.00 5.53
N PRO A 113 -2.71 14.42 6.77
CA PRO A 113 -2.05 15.71 7.00
C PRO A 113 -0.76 15.90 6.18
N LEU A 114 0.12 14.90 6.15
CA LEU A 114 1.36 14.97 5.37
C LEU A 114 1.11 15.01 3.87
N GLU A 115 0.16 14.21 3.37
CA GLU A 115 -0.27 14.25 1.97
C GLU A 115 -0.78 15.64 1.57
N MET A 116 -1.64 16.23 2.41
CA MET A 116 -2.17 17.58 2.17
C MET A 116 -1.05 18.62 2.17
N TRP A 117 -0.12 18.54 3.13
CA TRP A 117 1.01 19.46 3.23
C TRP A 117 1.89 19.41 1.97
N LEU A 118 2.26 18.21 1.51
CA LEU A 118 3.06 18.03 0.30
C LEU A 118 2.35 18.52 -0.97
N VAL A 119 1.05 18.29 -1.08
CA VAL A 119 0.27 18.73 -2.24
C VAL A 119 0.10 20.25 -2.25
N LEU A 120 -0.09 20.87 -1.08
CA LEU A 120 -0.16 22.33 -0.96
C LEU A 120 1.19 22.99 -1.25
N ASP A 121 2.30 22.43 -0.76
CA ASP A 121 3.65 22.90 -1.09
C ASP A 121 3.89 22.88 -2.60
N ARG A 122 3.53 21.77 -3.27
CA ARG A 122 3.62 21.68 -4.73
C ARG A 122 2.68 22.66 -5.45
N ALA A 123 1.48 22.90 -4.91
CA ALA A 123 0.53 23.85 -5.48
C ALA A 123 1.12 25.27 -5.47
N LEU A 124 1.68 25.69 -4.34
CA LEU A 124 2.35 26.99 -4.19
C LEU A 124 3.52 27.14 -5.16
N PHE A 125 4.39 26.12 -5.24
CA PHE A 125 5.48 26.09 -6.20
C PHE A 125 5.00 26.30 -7.64
N LEU A 126 3.92 25.61 -8.06
CA LEU A 126 3.38 25.77 -9.41
C LEU A 126 2.79 27.17 -9.64
N GLN A 127 2.14 27.76 -8.63
CA GLN A 127 1.64 29.13 -8.70
C GLN A 127 2.79 30.14 -8.88
N GLU A 128 3.89 29.97 -8.14
CA GLU A 128 5.10 30.80 -8.30
C GLU A 128 5.72 30.68 -9.70
N GLN A 129 5.60 29.53 -10.35
CA GLN A 129 6.04 29.29 -11.73
C GLN A 129 5.05 29.79 -12.81
N GLY A 130 4.02 30.52 -12.40
CA GLY A 130 3.02 31.14 -13.29
C GLY A 130 1.96 30.18 -13.81
N TYR A 131 1.73 29.04 -13.14
CA TYR A 131 0.59 28.17 -13.45
C TYR A 131 -0.66 28.63 -12.71
N SER A 132 -1.81 28.52 -13.38
CA SER A 132 -3.12 28.47 -12.73
C SER A 132 -3.30 27.08 -12.11
N VAL A 133 -3.53 27.02 -10.80
CA VAL A 133 -3.55 25.76 -10.05
C VAL A 133 -4.93 25.49 -9.46
N ARG A 134 -5.42 24.25 -9.62
CA ARG A 134 -6.64 23.74 -9.00
C ARG A 134 -6.34 22.46 -8.20
N LEU A 135 -6.71 22.46 -6.92
CA LEU A 135 -6.64 21.29 -6.04
C LEU A 135 -8.04 20.75 -5.80
N GLY A 136 -8.22 19.43 -5.93
CA GLY A 136 -9.50 18.76 -5.69
C GLY A 136 -9.34 17.30 -5.31
N VAL A 137 -10.46 16.58 -5.32
CA VAL A 137 -10.49 15.12 -5.16
C VAL A 137 -11.01 14.48 -6.46
N PHE A 138 -10.40 13.38 -6.91
CA PHE A 138 -10.82 12.69 -8.13
C PHE A 138 -11.77 11.51 -7.88
N CYS A 139 -11.86 11.02 -6.64
CA CYS A 139 -12.79 9.96 -6.24
C CYS A 139 -13.05 9.96 -4.73
N ASP A 140 -14.04 9.16 -4.30
CA ASP A 140 -14.37 9.00 -2.89
C ASP A 140 -13.27 8.26 -2.13
N TYR A 141 -13.03 8.68 -0.89
CA TYR A 141 -12.01 8.11 -0.02
C TYR A 141 -12.10 6.57 0.16
N PRO A 142 -13.29 5.93 0.23
CA PRO A 142 -13.40 4.47 0.32
C PRO A 142 -12.86 3.72 -0.89
N LEU A 143 -12.84 4.32 -2.08
CA LEU A 143 -12.21 3.73 -3.27
C LEU A 143 -10.69 3.74 -3.13
N THR A 144 -10.14 4.87 -2.69
CA THR A 144 -8.72 5.05 -2.42
C THR A 144 -8.50 6.25 -1.48
N PRO A 145 -7.81 6.10 -0.33
CA PRO A 145 -7.38 7.26 0.46
C PRO A 145 -6.49 8.26 -0.30
N ARG A 146 -5.76 7.79 -1.33
CA ARG A 146 -5.00 8.64 -2.26
C ARG A 146 -5.94 9.18 -3.33
N ASN A 147 -6.74 10.16 -2.96
CA ASN A 147 -7.78 10.72 -3.83
C ASN A 147 -7.58 12.19 -4.19
N LEU A 148 -6.46 12.82 -3.79
CA LEU A 148 -6.18 14.21 -4.15
C LEU A 148 -5.76 14.32 -5.62
N LEU A 149 -6.13 15.44 -6.25
CA LEU A 149 -5.80 15.80 -7.62
C LEU A 149 -5.28 17.24 -7.63
N LEU A 150 -4.09 17.43 -8.20
CA LEU A 150 -3.52 18.74 -8.46
C LEU A 150 -3.45 18.97 -9.96
N LEU A 151 -4.09 20.03 -10.45
CA LEU A 151 -4.09 20.44 -11.85
C LEU A 151 -3.34 21.76 -11.95
N GLY A 152 -2.27 21.80 -12.75
CA GLY A 152 -1.58 23.02 -13.15
C GLY A 152 -1.83 23.29 -14.62
N GLU A 153 -2.31 24.48 -14.95
CA GLU A 153 -2.58 24.92 -16.31
C GLU A 153 -1.76 26.19 -16.58
N ARG A 154 -1.04 26.22 -17.69
CA ARG A 154 -0.34 27.41 -18.17
C ARG A 154 -0.50 27.44 -19.67
N ASP A 155 -0.83 28.61 -20.21
CA ASP A 155 -0.90 28.77 -21.65
C ASP A 155 0.46 28.42 -22.26
N ALA A 156 0.45 27.57 -23.28
CA ALA A 156 1.62 27.35 -24.10
C ALA A 156 1.86 28.63 -24.90
N THR A 157 2.50 29.64 -24.30
CA THR A 157 3.02 30.76 -25.06
C THR A 157 4.04 30.18 -26.03
N PRO A 158 3.84 30.26 -27.36
CA PRO A 158 4.89 29.88 -28.29
C PRO A 158 6.04 30.85 -28.02
N GLN A 159 7.18 30.37 -27.53
CA GLN A 159 8.40 31.15 -27.52
C GLN A 159 8.78 31.38 -28.98
N ARG A 160 8.35 32.50 -29.56
CA ARG A 160 8.95 33.07 -30.77
C ARG A 160 10.13 33.93 -30.33
N GLY A 161 11.33 33.41 -30.57
CA GLY A 161 12.61 34.13 -30.56
C GLY A 161 13.48 33.52 -31.64
#